data_AF-A0AA96UK25-F1
#
_entry.id   AF-A0AA96UK25-F1
#
_cell.length_a   1.000
_cell.length_b   1.000
_cell.length_c   1.000
_cell.angle_alpha   90.00
_cell.angle_beta   90.00
_cell.angle_gamma   90.00
#
_symmetry.space_group_name_H-M   'P 1'
#
loop_
_entity.id
_entity.type
_entity.pdbx_description
1 polymer ?
#
loop_
_entity_poly.entity_id
_entity_poly.type
_entity_poly.pdbx_seq_one_letter_code
_entity_poly.pdbx_strand_id
1 'polypeptide(L)'
;MTGRPALLCALALAALAGCLVLTFTTGGTLGNRPPLYGWYAADALLFGGALLLLRRVPERQVARLVLAGGVLVAATGLLVPPRTSDDAHRYVWDGRVQAAGISPYAHAPQDPALAPLRDPGLFPADDGCRGWDERRTADGACTRINRPAVHTVYPPLAEAWFLAQHPFGDRVRTAQAAGALLAVATTGALLAVTGGRRRAALWAWCPGVAVWAVNDAHVDVLGTLLTVAGLGLAVRRRAAAAARCWGRRRPSNCCPRWPCRGCSPGRWAARRAAGAAVAGRSGPGSGRSGPRAGCSRCATCRTCWRPAPGCSATCPATCARRATGRTAWNGSDCCGRPCPTGRSRGPPGCCSPRWSSGCCAGVTRDVPGGAPCW
;
A
#
# COMPACT_ATOMS: atom_id res chain seq x y z
N MET A 1 11.07 -1.19 43.27
CA MET A 1 11.11 -0.03 42.34
C MET A 1 10.82 -0.37 40.86
N THR A 2 10.24 -1.52 40.53
CA THR A 2 10.08 -1.98 39.13
C THR A 2 8.83 -1.47 38.37
N GLY A 3 7.95 -0.69 39.03
CA GLY A 3 6.68 -0.25 38.45
C GLY A 3 6.72 1.08 37.69
N ARG A 4 7.61 2.02 38.08
CA ARG A 4 7.70 3.36 37.48
C ARG A 4 7.86 3.37 35.94
N PRO A 5 8.78 2.61 35.32
CA PRO A 5 8.95 2.67 33.86
C PRO A 5 7.73 2.10 33.10
N ALA A 6 7.07 1.09 33.65
CA ALA A 6 5.88 0.51 33.06
C ALA A 6 4.67 1.44 33.15
N LEU A 7 4.50 2.12 34.29
CA LEU A 7 3.48 3.15 34.46
C LEU A 7 3.66 4.30 33.47
N LEU A 8 4.88 4.83 33.34
CA LEU A 8 5.17 5.89 32.36
C LEU A 8 4.89 5.45 30.92
N CYS A 9 5.24 4.21 30.57
CA CYS A 9 4.93 3.65 29.27
C CYS A 9 3.42 3.51 29.05
N ALA A 10 2.67 3.07 30.07
CA ALA A 10 1.21 2.96 30.00
C ALA A 10 0.53 4.33 29.87
N LEU A 11 1.02 5.35 30.59
CA LEU A 11 0.55 6.73 30.46
C LEU A 11 0.81 7.29 29.06
N ALA A 12 1.98 7.01 28.48
CA ALA A 12 2.28 7.40 27.10
C ALA A 12 1.35 6.70 26.08
N LEU A 13 0.99 5.44 26.31
CA LEU A 13 0.00 4.73 25.48
C LEU A 13 -1.40 5.31 25.65
N ALA A 14 -1.80 5.68 26.86
CA ALA A 14 -3.07 6.35 27.09
C ALA A 14 -3.11 7.72 26.41
N ALA A 15 -2.01 8.48 26.46
CA ALA A 15 -1.88 9.76 25.76
C ALA A 15 -1.95 9.58 24.23
N LEU A 16 -1.26 8.57 23.68
CA LEU A 16 -1.35 8.20 22.27
C LEU A 16 -2.78 7.84 21.88
N ALA A 17 -3.45 7.01 22.67
CA ALA A 17 -4.84 6.63 22.42
C ALA A 17 -5.77 7.84 22.46
N GLY A 18 -5.63 8.73 23.45
CA GLY A 18 -6.38 9.97 23.53
C GLY A 18 -6.15 10.88 22.32
N CYS A 19 -4.90 10.99 21.86
CA CYS A 19 -4.56 11.73 20.64
C CYS A 19 -5.23 11.11 19.41
N LEU A 20 -5.17 9.79 19.24
CA LEU A 20 -5.87 9.07 18.16
C LEU A 20 -7.38 9.29 18.20
N VAL A 21 -8.01 9.31 19.39
CA VAL A 21 -9.44 9.65 19.50
C VAL A 21 -9.71 11.05 18.94
N LEU A 22 -8.86 12.03 19.24
CA LEU A 22 -8.97 13.38 18.70
C LEU A 22 -8.70 13.42 17.20
N THR A 23 -7.73 12.64 16.69
CA THR A 23 -7.46 12.46 15.26
C THR A 23 -8.72 12.01 14.52
N PHE A 24 -9.44 11.02 15.04
CA PHE A 24 -10.65 10.50 14.40
C PHE A 24 -11.88 11.41 14.54
N THR A 25 -12.06 12.03 15.70
CA THR A 25 -13.27 12.83 16.00
C THR A 25 -13.16 14.27 15.50
N THR A 26 -11.96 14.83 15.45
CA THR A 26 -11.72 16.24 15.07
C THR A 26 -10.78 16.43 13.88
N GLY A 27 -10.00 15.42 13.51
CA GLY A 27 -8.89 15.55 12.57
C GLY A 27 -9.23 15.68 11.08
N GLY A 28 -10.49 15.87 10.71
CA GLY A 28 -10.88 16.01 9.29
C GLY A 28 -10.98 14.68 8.53
N THR A 29 -11.15 14.75 7.21
CA THR A 29 -11.35 13.58 6.31
C THR A 29 -10.47 13.71 5.08
N LEU A 30 -10.47 12.74 4.16
CA LEU A 30 -9.77 12.89 2.88
C LEU A 30 -10.28 14.06 2.05
N GLY A 31 -11.54 14.47 2.25
CA GLY A 31 -12.13 15.69 1.68
C GLY A 31 -11.65 16.98 2.32
N ASN A 32 -11.23 16.95 3.59
CA ASN A 32 -10.67 18.09 4.33
C ASN A 32 -9.39 17.66 5.10
N ARG A 33 -8.28 17.66 4.35
CA ARG A 33 -6.99 17.08 4.77
C ARG A 33 -6.16 17.89 5.76
N PRO A 34 -6.14 19.25 5.74
CA PRO A 34 -5.21 20.02 6.55
C PRO A 34 -5.18 19.66 8.06
N PRO A 35 -6.33 19.41 8.73
CA PRO A 35 -6.30 19.02 10.14
C PRO A 35 -5.64 17.65 10.39
N LEU A 36 -5.70 16.71 9.44
CA LEU A 36 -5.12 15.38 9.59
C LEU A 36 -3.60 15.43 9.80
N TYR A 37 -2.92 16.34 9.10
CA TYR A 37 -1.45 16.41 9.15
C TYR A 37 -0.92 16.76 10.54
N GLY A 38 -1.57 17.70 11.23
CA GLY A 38 -1.19 18.09 12.59
C GLY A 38 -1.38 16.95 13.59
N TRP A 39 -2.53 16.29 13.50
CA TRP A 39 -2.85 15.15 14.35
C TRP A 39 -1.95 13.94 14.09
N TYR A 40 -1.66 13.61 12.82
CA TYR A 40 -0.72 12.53 12.48
C TYR A 40 0.69 12.80 12.97
N ALA A 41 1.15 14.06 12.94
CA ALA A 41 2.44 14.43 13.51
C ALA A 41 2.44 14.23 15.05
N ALA A 42 1.37 14.65 15.74
CA ALA A 42 1.23 14.44 17.19
C ALA A 42 1.20 12.95 17.55
N ASP A 43 0.42 12.14 16.83
CA ASP A 43 0.35 10.69 17.01
C ASP A 43 1.72 10.03 16.79
N ALA A 44 2.44 10.43 15.75
CA ALA A 44 3.78 9.89 15.47
C ALA A 44 4.79 10.23 16.57
N LEU A 45 4.73 11.44 17.14
CA LEU A 45 5.58 11.85 18.26
C LEU A 45 5.26 11.05 19.53
N LEU A 46 3.98 10.89 19.87
CA LEU A 46 3.55 10.12 21.03
C LEU A 46 3.90 8.63 20.89
N PHE A 47 3.72 8.07 19.69
CA PHE A 47 4.15 6.72 19.36
C PHE A 47 5.66 6.54 19.54
N GLY A 48 6.47 7.47 18.99
CA GLY A 48 7.92 7.47 19.19
C GLY A 48 8.31 7.51 20.66
N GLY A 49 7.66 8.38 21.45
CA GLY A 49 7.83 8.49 22.89
C GLY A 49 7.50 7.20 23.63
N ALA A 50 6.36 6.57 23.33
CA ALA A 50 5.95 5.30 23.91
C ALA A 50 6.97 4.17 23.62
N LEU A 51 7.48 4.10 22.39
CA LEU A 51 8.53 3.13 22.01
C LEU A 51 9.84 3.35 22.76
N LEU A 52 10.24 4.61 23.00
CA LEU A 52 11.43 4.93 23.78
C LEU A 52 11.27 4.53 25.24
N LEU A 53 10.09 4.77 25.83
CA LEU A 53 9.76 4.37 27.21
C LEU A 53 9.72 2.85 27.36
N LEU A 54 9.21 2.12 26.35
CA LEU A 54 9.20 0.66 26.34
C LEU A 54 10.60 0.04 26.48
N ARG A 55 11.66 0.74 26.04
CA ARG A 55 13.06 0.27 26.22
C ARG A 55 13.46 0.14 27.69
N ARG A 56 12.81 0.88 28.59
CA ARG A 56 13.06 0.87 30.04
C ARG A 56 12.17 -0.10 30.80
N VAL A 57 11.18 -0.71 30.14
CA VAL A 57 10.23 -1.65 30.74
C VAL A 57 10.89 -3.04 30.91
N PRO A 58 10.72 -3.71 32.06
CA PRO A 58 11.20 -5.08 32.26
C PRO A 58 10.60 -6.06 31.25
N GLU A 59 11.41 -7.00 30.74
CA GLU A 59 11.01 -7.92 29.66
C GLU A 59 9.72 -8.71 29.98
N ARG A 60 9.54 -9.12 31.24
CA ARG A 60 8.34 -9.83 31.73
C ARG A 60 7.01 -9.06 31.59
N GLN A 61 7.06 -7.75 31.33
CA GLN A 61 5.87 -6.90 31.16
C GLN A 61 5.69 -6.44 29.71
N VAL A 62 6.73 -6.55 28.87
CA VAL A 62 6.73 -6.06 27.49
C VAL A 62 5.61 -6.68 26.69
N ALA A 63 5.50 -8.02 26.64
CA ALA A 63 4.50 -8.68 25.81
C ALA A 63 3.05 -8.26 26.19
N ARG A 64 2.76 -8.15 27.49
CA ARG A 64 1.45 -7.69 27.98
C ARG A 64 1.16 -6.25 27.58
N LEU A 65 2.12 -5.35 27.76
CA LEU A 65 1.96 -3.95 27.36
C LEU A 65 1.84 -3.79 25.84
N VAL A 66 2.60 -4.57 25.06
CA VAL A 66 2.49 -4.54 23.60
C VAL A 66 1.10 -4.96 23.16
N LEU A 67 0.58 -6.07 23.69
CA LEU A 67 -0.76 -6.53 23.36
C LEU A 67 -1.85 -5.56 23.84
N ALA A 68 -1.78 -5.10 25.10
CA ALA A 68 -2.75 -4.16 25.64
C ALA A 68 -2.76 -2.82 24.89
N GLY A 69 -1.59 -2.28 24.59
CA GLY A 69 -1.47 -1.08 23.76
C GLY A 69 -1.95 -1.31 22.33
N GLY A 70 -1.73 -2.49 21.75
CA GLY A 70 -2.25 -2.85 20.43
C GLY A 70 -3.76 -2.94 20.37
N VAL A 71 -4.39 -3.52 21.40
CA VAL A 71 -5.85 -3.53 21.54
C VAL A 71 -6.38 -2.10 21.72
N LEU A 72 -5.73 -1.30 22.56
CA LEU A 72 -6.14 0.08 22.80
C LEU A 72 -6.05 0.94 21.53
N VAL A 73 -4.95 0.85 20.78
CA VAL A 73 -4.76 1.55 19.50
C VAL A 73 -5.75 1.05 18.46
N ALA A 74 -6.00 -0.26 18.37
CA ALA A 74 -7.02 -0.78 17.45
C ALA A 74 -8.43 -0.27 17.80
N ALA A 75 -8.78 -0.19 19.09
CA ALA A 75 -10.10 0.23 19.52
C ALA A 75 -10.44 1.68 19.13
N THR A 76 -9.45 2.59 19.05
CA THR A 76 -9.71 3.99 18.65
C THR A 76 -10.20 4.10 17.21
N GLY A 77 -9.75 3.21 16.31
CA GLY A 77 -10.19 3.20 14.90
C GLY A 77 -11.65 2.80 14.70
N LEU A 78 -12.29 2.19 15.71
CA LEU A 78 -13.70 1.76 15.67
C LEU A 78 -14.70 2.88 16.02
N LEU A 79 -14.22 4.05 16.47
CA LEU A 79 -15.07 5.09 17.06
C LEU A 79 -15.95 5.82 16.04
N VAL A 80 -15.51 5.89 14.79
CA VAL A 80 -16.16 6.66 13.73
C VAL A 80 -16.14 5.89 12.40
N PRO A 81 -17.01 6.23 11.44
CA PRO A 81 -16.90 5.75 10.06
C PRO A 81 -15.52 6.08 9.45
N PRO A 82 -15.14 5.45 8.33
CA PRO A 82 -13.88 5.71 7.66
C PRO A 82 -13.66 7.20 7.40
N ARG A 83 -12.43 7.67 7.63
CA ARG A 83 -12.07 9.09 7.50
C ARG A 83 -11.16 9.34 6.31
N THR A 84 -10.37 8.34 5.92
CA THR A 84 -9.29 8.53 4.93
C THR A 84 -9.36 7.60 3.73
N SER A 85 -10.26 6.62 3.74
CA SER A 85 -10.60 5.79 2.58
C SER A 85 -12.08 5.42 2.58
N ASP A 86 -12.67 5.24 1.40
CA ASP A 86 -14.03 4.74 1.19
C ASP A 86 -14.06 3.30 0.67
N ASP A 87 -12.89 2.63 0.56
CA ASP A 87 -12.78 1.26 0.03
C ASP A 87 -13.53 0.22 0.87
N ALA A 88 -13.73 0.47 2.17
CA ALA A 88 -14.50 -0.43 3.03
C ALA A 88 -15.94 -0.67 2.53
N HIS A 89 -16.55 0.33 1.87
CA HIS A 89 -17.87 0.18 1.25
C HIS A 89 -17.84 -0.82 0.10
N ARG A 90 -16.72 -0.87 -0.65
CA ARG A 90 -16.53 -1.83 -1.73
C ARG A 90 -16.38 -3.25 -1.20
N TYR A 91 -15.65 -3.46 -0.09
CA TYR A 91 -15.53 -4.78 0.53
C TYR A 91 -16.90 -5.35 0.93
N VAL A 92 -17.72 -4.53 1.59
CA VAL A 92 -19.07 -4.92 2.00
C VAL A 92 -19.94 -5.22 0.78
N TRP A 93 -19.86 -4.39 -0.26
CA TRP A 93 -20.61 -4.60 -1.50
C TRP A 93 -20.23 -5.91 -2.19
N ASP A 94 -18.94 -6.17 -2.42
CA ASP A 94 -18.50 -7.37 -3.13
C ASP A 94 -18.83 -8.64 -2.34
N GLY A 95 -18.77 -8.59 -1.00
CA GLY A 95 -19.24 -9.68 -0.14
C GLY A 95 -20.74 -9.95 -0.28
N ARG A 96 -21.56 -8.90 -0.39
CA ARG A 96 -23.01 -8.99 -0.61
C ARG A 96 -23.37 -9.53 -1.99
N VAL A 97 -22.68 -9.09 -3.04
CA VAL A 97 -22.84 -9.62 -4.40
C VAL A 97 -22.52 -11.11 -4.44
N GLN A 98 -21.42 -11.52 -3.80
CA GLN A 98 -21.06 -12.94 -3.66
C GLN A 98 -22.09 -13.75 -2.87
N ALA A 99 -22.63 -13.19 -1.79
CA ALA A 99 -23.65 -13.86 -0.98
C ALA A 99 -24.96 -14.08 -1.76
N ALA A 100 -25.25 -13.24 -2.76
CA ALA A 100 -26.36 -13.42 -3.69
C ALA A 100 -26.08 -14.45 -4.80
N GLY A 101 -24.92 -15.13 -4.77
CA GLY A 101 -24.52 -16.11 -5.78
C GLY A 101 -23.97 -15.50 -7.08
N ILE A 102 -23.67 -14.20 -7.09
CA ILE A 102 -23.17 -13.48 -8.26
C ILE A 102 -21.66 -13.29 -8.12
N SER A 103 -20.91 -13.54 -9.19
CA SER A 103 -19.47 -13.25 -9.21
C SER A 103 -19.22 -11.74 -9.15
N PRO A 104 -18.38 -11.23 -8.23
CA PRO A 104 -18.10 -9.79 -8.10
C PRO A 104 -17.30 -9.24 -9.30
N TYR A 105 -16.70 -10.14 -10.09
CA TYR A 105 -16.01 -9.80 -11.33
C TYR A 105 -16.96 -9.59 -12.52
N ALA A 106 -18.20 -10.11 -12.44
CA ALA A 106 -19.13 -10.10 -13.57
C ALA A 106 -19.72 -8.71 -13.86
N HIS A 107 -19.97 -7.92 -12.82
CA HIS A 107 -20.67 -6.65 -12.91
C HIS A 107 -19.97 -5.58 -12.07
N ALA A 108 -19.91 -4.35 -12.59
CA ALA A 108 -19.54 -3.19 -11.78
C ALA A 108 -20.69 -2.81 -10.83
N PRO A 109 -20.46 -2.17 -9.67
CA PRO A 109 -21.52 -1.85 -8.71
C PRO A 109 -22.69 -1.04 -9.27
N GLN A 110 -22.42 -0.15 -10.22
CA GLN A 110 -23.45 0.66 -10.85
C GLN A 110 -24.25 -0.07 -11.94
N ASP A 111 -23.89 -1.31 -12.28
CA ASP A 111 -24.61 -2.10 -13.28
C ASP A 111 -26.09 -2.26 -12.86
N PRO A 112 -27.05 -1.96 -13.74
CA PRO A 112 -28.48 -2.13 -13.46
C PRO A 112 -28.85 -3.56 -13.03
N ALA A 113 -28.10 -4.58 -13.45
CA ALA A 113 -28.32 -5.97 -13.03
C ALA A 113 -28.18 -6.16 -11.51
N LEU A 114 -27.39 -5.31 -10.83
CA LEU A 114 -27.20 -5.35 -9.39
C LEU A 114 -28.15 -4.43 -8.62
N ALA A 115 -29.07 -3.72 -9.30
CA ALA A 115 -30.04 -2.83 -8.67
C ALA A 115 -30.83 -3.49 -7.51
N PRO A 116 -31.28 -4.76 -7.60
CA PRO A 116 -31.99 -5.42 -6.50
C PRO A 116 -31.14 -5.60 -5.22
N LEU A 117 -29.81 -5.55 -5.31
CA LEU A 117 -28.92 -5.70 -4.17
C LEU A 117 -28.61 -4.38 -3.47
N ARG A 118 -28.94 -3.23 -4.07
CA ARG A 118 -28.64 -1.90 -3.53
C ARG A 118 -29.43 -1.66 -2.24
N ASP A 119 -28.73 -1.32 -1.15
CA ASP A 119 -29.35 -1.02 0.14
C ASP A 119 -29.09 0.43 0.58
N PRO A 120 -29.93 1.02 1.45
CA PRO A 120 -29.80 2.41 1.88
C PRO A 120 -28.47 2.78 2.56
N GLY A 121 -27.70 1.80 3.07
CA GLY A 121 -26.40 2.07 3.68
C GLY A 121 -25.27 2.29 2.69
N LEU A 122 -25.33 1.62 1.53
CA LEU A 122 -24.37 1.76 0.43
C LEU A 122 -24.88 2.67 -0.69
N PHE A 123 -26.20 2.75 -0.86
CA PHE A 123 -26.92 3.58 -1.83
C PHE A 123 -27.95 4.46 -1.08
N PRO A 124 -27.50 5.55 -0.45
CA PRO A 124 -28.41 6.45 0.27
C PRO A 124 -29.48 7.01 -0.67
N ALA A 125 -30.71 7.12 -0.17
CA ALA A 125 -31.86 7.59 -0.94
C ALA A 125 -31.86 9.12 -1.18
N ASP A 126 -31.02 9.85 -0.48
CA ASP A 126 -31.01 11.32 -0.54
C ASP A 126 -30.34 11.84 -1.82
N ASP A 127 -30.99 12.80 -2.48
CA ASP A 127 -30.55 13.43 -3.74
C ASP A 127 -29.22 14.20 -3.63
N GLY A 128 -28.79 14.43 -2.38
CA GLY A 128 -27.72 15.34 -2.01
C GLY A 128 -26.37 14.96 -2.57
N CYS A 129 -25.99 13.67 -2.57
CA CYS A 129 -24.67 13.14 -2.95
C CYS A 129 -23.52 14.14 -2.73
N ARG A 130 -23.36 14.57 -1.47
CA ARG A 130 -22.53 15.71 -1.04
C ARG A 130 -21.35 15.27 -0.19
N GLY A 131 -21.34 14.03 0.29
CA GLY A 131 -20.24 13.45 1.06
C GLY A 131 -18.95 13.38 0.24
N TRP A 132 -17.81 13.50 0.91
CA TRP A 132 -16.50 13.34 0.26
C TRP A 132 -16.27 11.89 -0.23
N ASP A 133 -16.97 10.95 0.39
CA ASP A 133 -17.02 9.51 0.17
C ASP A 133 -18.24 9.07 -0.67
N GLU A 134 -18.97 10.02 -1.25
CA GLU A 134 -20.14 9.74 -2.08
C GLU A 134 -19.86 9.98 -3.56
N ARG A 135 -20.49 9.18 -4.43
CA ARG A 135 -20.35 9.21 -5.89
C ARG A 135 -21.72 9.05 -6.55
N ARG A 136 -21.91 9.72 -7.68
CA ARG A 136 -23.08 9.49 -8.54
C ARG A 136 -22.81 8.37 -9.54
N THR A 137 -23.75 7.45 -9.63
CA THR A 137 -23.81 6.38 -10.63
C THR A 137 -24.35 6.90 -11.96
N ALA A 138 -24.21 6.12 -13.03
CA ALA A 138 -24.67 6.50 -14.36
C ALA A 138 -26.20 6.66 -14.46
N ASP A 139 -26.95 5.93 -13.64
CA ASP A 139 -28.41 6.00 -13.51
C ASP A 139 -28.88 7.07 -12.51
N GLY A 140 -27.96 7.90 -12.01
CA GLY A 140 -28.28 9.05 -11.16
C GLY A 140 -28.38 8.75 -9.66
N ALA A 141 -28.32 7.48 -9.25
CA ALA A 141 -28.32 7.10 -7.84
C ALA A 141 -27.01 7.53 -7.14
N CYS A 142 -27.11 7.93 -5.87
CA CYS A 142 -25.94 8.17 -5.05
C CYS A 142 -25.44 6.87 -4.41
N THR A 143 -24.13 6.70 -4.32
CA THR A 143 -23.50 5.55 -3.66
C THR A 143 -22.27 5.96 -2.87
N ARG A 144 -22.01 5.26 -1.75
CA ARG A 144 -20.77 5.35 -0.98
C ARG A 144 -19.68 4.40 -1.48
N ILE A 145 -20.00 3.58 -2.48
CA ILE A 145 -19.05 2.61 -3.05
C ILE A 145 -18.03 3.35 -3.91
N ASN A 146 -16.75 3.17 -3.59
CA ASN A 146 -15.68 3.72 -4.39
C ASN A 146 -15.64 3.12 -5.81
N ARG A 147 -15.37 3.97 -6.81
CA ARG A 147 -15.28 3.61 -8.25
C ARG A 147 -16.45 2.73 -8.72
N PRO A 148 -17.71 3.19 -8.64
CA PRO A 148 -18.87 2.33 -8.89
C PRO A 148 -18.99 1.87 -10.36
N ALA A 149 -18.27 2.51 -11.27
CA ALA A 149 -18.17 2.15 -12.68
C ALA A 149 -17.15 1.06 -13.02
N VAL A 150 -16.36 0.60 -12.05
CA VAL A 150 -15.24 -0.32 -12.29
C VAL A 150 -15.55 -1.67 -11.63
N HIS A 151 -15.20 -2.76 -12.32
CA HIS A 151 -15.22 -4.11 -11.77
C HIS A 151 -14.26 -4.24 -10.58
N THR A 152 -14.48 -5.24 -9.73
CA THR A 152 -13.54 -5.49 -8.63
C THR A 152 -12.13 -5.77 -9.16
N VAL A 153 -11.13 -5.19 -8.49
CA VAL A 153 -9.70 -5.43 -8.71
C VAL A 153 -9.13 -6.40 -7.67
N TYR A 154 -9.94 -6.80 -6.67
CA TYR A 154 -9.46 -7.58 -5.56
C TYR A 154 -9.20 -9.03 -5.96
N PRO A 155 -8.11 -9.65 -5.49
CA PRO A 155 -7.80 -11.03 -5.80
C PRO A 155 -8.76 -12.00 -5.09
N PRO A 156 -8.89 -13.26 -5.55
CA PRO A 156 -9.88 -14.21 -5.02
C PRO A 156 -9.81 -14.44 -3.51
N LEU A 157 -8.63 -14.35 -2.89
CA LEU A 157 -8.49 -14.48 -1.44
C LEU A 157 -9.08 -13.28 -0.67
N ALA A 158 -8.98 -12.07 -1.23
CA ALA A 158 -9.62 -10.89 -0.67
C ALA A 158 -11.14 -10.98 -0.84
N GLU A 159 -11.62 -11.45 -1.99
CA GLU A 159 -13.04 -11.70 -2.21
C GLU A 159 -13.63 -12.73 -1.23
N ALA A 160 -12.92 -13.85 -1.02
CA ALA A 160 -13.30 -14.84 -0.01
C ALA A 160 -13.36 -14.25 1.40
N TRP A 161 -12.46 -13.30 1.71
CA TRP A 161 -12.49 -12.56 2.97
C TRP A 161 -13.71 -11.65 3.08
N PHE A 162 -14.10 -10.95 2.01
CA PHE A 162 -15.30 -10.10 1.98
C PHE A 162 -16.58 -10.92 2.16
N LEU A 163 -16.70 -12.04 1.45
CA LEU A 163 -17.81 -12.98 1.62
C LEU A 163 -17.86 -13.55 3.04
N ALA A 164 -16.72 -13.89 3.64
CA ALA A 164 -16.67 -14.42 5.01
C ALA A 164 -17.14 -13.41 6.08
N GLN A 165 -17.08 -12.10 5.79
CA GLN A 165 -17.56 -11.05 6.69
C GLN A 165 -19.08 -10.87 6.64
N HIS A 166 -19.70 -11.12 5.48
CA HIS A 166 -21.11 -10.84 5.20
C HIS A 166 -22.08 -11.38 6.28
N PRO A 167 -21.95 -12.62 6.81
CA PRO A 167 -22.84 -13.14 7.84
C PRO A 167 -22.85 -12.32 9.15
N PHE A 168 -21.80 -11.54 9.42
CA PHE A 168 -21.67 -10.71 10.61
C PHE A 168 -22.24 -9.29 10.43
N GLY A 169 -22.71 -8.97 9.21
CA GLY A 169 -23.49 -7.77 8.91
C GLY A 169 -22.96 -6.99 7.69
N ASP A 170 -23.87 -6.35 6.97
CA ASP A 170 -23.61 -5.63 5.72
C ASP A 170 -23.26 -4.15 5.93
N ARG A 171 -22.52 -3.85 7.00
CA ARG A 171 -22.13 -2.48 7.33
C ARG A 171 -20.62 -2.37 7.38
N VAL A 172 -20.09 -1.18 7.09
CA VAL A 172 -18.66 -0.89 7.20
C VAL A 172 -18.11 -1.18 8.60
N ARG A 173 -18.92 -1.03 9.65
CA ARG A 173 -18.54 -1.40 11.02
C ARG A 173 -18.09 -2.86 11.15
N THR A 174 -18.68 -3.78 10.38
CA THR A 174 -18.26 -5.19 10.34
C THR A 174 -16.84 -5.31 9.78
N ALA A 175 -16.55 -4.60 8.69
CA ALA A 175 -15.20 -4.56 8.11
C ALA A 175 -14.19 -3.93 9.07
N GLN A 176 -14.54 -2.84 9.76
CA GLN A 176 -13.68 -2.21 10.77
C GLN A 176 -13.39 -3.15 11.95
N ALA A 177 -14.41 -3.86 12.45
CA ALA A 177 -14.24 -4.86 13.50
C ALA A 177 -13.34 -6.03 13.06
N ALA A 178 -13.52 -6.51 11.83
CA ALA A 178 -12.66 -7.52 11.24
C ALA A 178 -11.20 -7.01 11.07
N GLY A 179 -11.03 -5.74 10.69
CA GLY A 179 -9.74 -5.06 10.65
C GLY A 179 -9.06 -4.97 12.02
N ALA A 180 -9.80 -4.60 13.07
CA ALA A 180 -9.30 -4.61 14.45
C ALA A 180 -8.87 -6.01 14.90
N LEU A 181 -9.67 -7.03 14.58
CA LEU A 181 -9.31 -8.42 14.86
C LEU A 181 -8.00 -8.82 14.16
N LEU A 182 -7.85 -8.49 12.88
CA LEU A 182 -6.63 -8.77 12.11
C LEU A 182 -5.41 -8.01 12.69
N ALA A 183 -5.57 -6.76 13.10
CA ALA A 183 -4.51 -5.96 13.70
C ALA A 183 -4.00 -6.56 15.03
N VAL A 184 -4.94 -6.97 15.91
CA VAL A 184 -4.62 -7.63 17.19
C VAL A 184 -4.05 -9.03 16.98
N ALA A 185 -4.61 -9.81 16.05
CA ALA A 185 -4.09 -11.12 15.68
C ALA A 185 -2.66 -11.02 15.13
N THR A 186 -2.37 -10.02 14.30
CA THR A 186 -1.02 -9.76 13.78
C THR A 186 -0.06 -9.39 14.91
N THR A 187 -0.51 -8.60 15.89
CA THR A 187 0.28 -8.30 17.10
C THR A 187 0.61 -9.59 17.87
N GLY A 188 -0.38 -10.45 18.10
CA GLY A 188 -0.20 -11.75 18.76
C GLY A 188 0.76 -12.66 17.99
N ALA A 189 0.62 -12.74 16.67
CA ALA A 189 1.50 -13.51 15.79
C ALA A 189 2.95 -12.99 15.85
N LEU A 190 3.16 -11.68 15.79
CA LEU A 190 4.48 -11.07 15.93
C LEU A 190 5.10 -11.36 17.30
N LEU A 191 4.33 -11.28 18.39
CA LEU A 191 4.80 -11.66 19.72
C LEU A 191 5.18 -13.14 19.78
N ALA A 192 4.38 -14.04 19.20
CA ALA A 192 4.63 -15.48 19.17
C ALA A 192 5.83 -15.88 18.30
N VAL A 193 6.09 -15.15 17.20
CA VAL A 193 7.22 -15.41 16.31
C VAL A 193 8.51 -14.81 16.85
N THR A 194 8.44 -13.65 17.51
CA THR A 194 9.64 -12.97 18.03
C THR A 194 10.00 -13.37 19.46
N GLY A 195 9.14 -14.10 20.17
CA GLY A 195 9.35 -14.48 21.57
C GLY A 195 9.09 -13.33 22.55
N GLY A 196 8.04 -12.53 22.30
CA GLY A 196 7.63 -11.43 23.18
C GLY A 196 8.53 -10.19 23.11
N ARG A 197 9.31 -10.02 22.03
CA ARG A 197 10.26 -8.92 21.92
C ARG A 197 9.57 -7.57 21.74
N ARG A 198 10.21 -6.52 22.27
CA ARG A 198 9.78 -5.11 22.16
C ARG A 198 9.50 -4.64 20.72
N ARG A 199 10.13 -5.25 19.71
CA ARG A 199 9.96 -4.88 18.30
C ARG A 199 8.52 -5.08 17.79
N ALA A 200 7.73 -5.97 18.39
CA ALA A 200 6.32 -6.13 18.01
C ALA A 200 5.50 -4.84 18.26
N ALA A 201 5.95 -3.97 19.17
CA ALA A 201 5.35 -2.66 19.42
C ALA A 201 5.36 -1.72 18.20
N LEU A 202 6.32 -1.91 17.27
CA LEU A 202 6.41 -1.11 16.05
C LEU A 202 5.17 -1.29 15.16
N TRP A 203 4.57 -2.48 15.19
CA TRP A 203 3.27 -2.73 14.57
C TRP A 203 2.15 -2.33 15.51
N ALA A 204 2.12 -2.94 16.70
CA ALA A 204 0.98 -2.87 17.61
C ALA A 204 0.56 -1.43 17.96
N TRP A 205 1.53 -0.53 18.14
CA TRP A 205 1.25 0.83 18.60
C TRP A 205 1.32 1.87 17.48
N CYS A 206 1.57 1.44 16.24
CA CYS A 206 1.67 2.35 15.11
C CYS A 206 0.31 3.05 14.90
N PRO A 207 0.25 4.39 14.90
CA PRO A 207 -0.99 5.14 14.62
C PRO A 207 -1.65 4.71 13.32
N GLY A 208 -0.84 4.41 12.29
CA GLY A 208 -1.32 3.94 10.99
C GLY A 208 -2.08 2.62 11.05
N VAL A 209 -1.87 1.77 12.07
CA VAL A 209 -2.68 0.56 12.25
C VAL A 209 -4.10 0.92 12.67
N ALA A 210 -4.29 1.90 13.57
CA ALA A 210 -5.63 2.37 13.90
C ALA A 210 -6.34 2.99 12.69
N VAL A 211 -5.60 3.79 11.90
CA VAL A 211 -6.14 4.49 10.73
C VAL A 211 -6.46 3.51 9.60
N TRP A 212 -5.47 2.78 9.09
CA TRP A 212 -5.65 1.98 7.88
C TRP A 212 -6.20 0.59 8.14
N ALA A 213 -5.71 -0.08 9.19
CA ALA A 213 -6.13 -1.45 9.45
C ALA A 213 -7.53 -1.51 10.05
N VAL A 214 -7.91 -0.51 10.85
CA VAL A 214 -9.19 -0.50 11.56
C VAL A 214 -10.17 0.50 10.97
N ASN A 215 -9.86 1.80 10.99
CA ASN A 215 -10.84 2.83 10.60
C ASN A 215 -11.21 2.73 9.11
N ASP A 216 -10.22 2.61 8.23
CA ASP A 216 -10.41 2.43 6.78
C ASP A 216 -10.58 0.94 6.39
N ALA A 217 -10.39 0.02 7.34
CA ALA A 217 -10.59 -1.43 7.19
C ALA A 217 -9.85 -2.07 5.99
N HIS A 218 -8.63 -1.62 5.67
CA HIS A 218 -7.91 -2.10 4.50
C HIS A 218 -7.65 -3.63 4.54
N VAL A 219 -7.86 -4.29 3.40
CA VAL A 219 -7.73 -5.75 3.27
C VAL A 219 -6.27 -6.24 3.29
N ASP A 220 -5.29 -5.37 3.03
CA ASP A 220 -3.86 -5.71 3.03
C ASP A 220 -3.35 -6.19 4.41
N VAL A 221 -4.08 -5.86 5.49
CA VAL A 221 -3.81 -6.37 6.84
C VAL A 221 -3.96 -7.88 6.92
N LEU A 222 -4.90 -8.48 6.17
CA LEU A 222 -5.00 -9.93 6.05
C LEU A 222 -3.73 -10.51 5.44
N GLY A 223 -3.23 -9.90 4.36
CA GLY A 223 -1.96 -10.25 3.73
C GLY A 223 -0.78 -10.11 4.70
N THR A 224 -0.78 -9.08 5.54
CA THR A 224 0.23 -8.86 6.57
C THR A 224 0.22 -9.99 7.62
N LEU A 225 -0.95 -10.35 8.14
CA LEU A 225 -1.10 -11.47 9.08
C LEU A 225 -0.59 -12.79 8.49
N LEU A 226 -1.03 -13.11 7.27
CA LEU A 226 -0.61 -14.33 6.56
C LEU A 226 0.89 -14.35 6.30
N THR A 227 1.49 -13.20 5.97
CA THR A 227 2.94 -13.05 5.79
C THR A 227 3.70 -13.32 7.08
N VAL A 228 3.27 -12.71 8.19
CA VAL A 228 3.89 -12.93 9.52
C VAL A 228 3.77 -14.40 9.93
N ALA A 229 2.60 -15.00 9.77
CA ALA A 229 2.36 -16.40 10.08
C ALA A 229 3.23 -17.34 9.23
N GLY A 230 3.25 -17.12 7.91
CA GLY A 230 4.04 -17.90 6.95
C GLY A 230 5.54 -17.85 7.24
N LEU A 231 6.09 -16.65 7.46
CA LEU A 231 7.50 -16.48 7.85
C LEU A 231 7.80 -17.12 9.21
N GLY A 232 6.90 -16.98 10.18
CA GLY A 232 7.01 -17.62 11.49
C GLY A 232 7.09 -19.13 11.41
N LEU A 233 6.21 -19.76 10.62
CA LEU A 233 6.22 -21.20 10.36
C LEU A 233 7.52 -21.63 9.65
N ALA A 234 7.98 -20.87 8.65
CA ALA A 234 9.22 -21.17 7.94
C ALA A 234 10.45 -21.17 8.87
N VAL A 235 10.55 -20.19 9.78
CA VAL A 235 11.63 -20.12 10.79
C VAL A 235 11.56 -21.30 11.75
N ARG A 236 10.37 -21.64 12.26
CA ARG A 236 10.19 -22.79 13.18
C ARG A 236 10.55 -24.11 12.52
N ARG A 237 10.16 -24.33 11.25
CA ARG A 237 10.51 -25.56 10.51
C ARG A 237 12.02 -25.69 10.30
N ARG A 238 12.72 -24.58 10.00
CA ARG A 238 14.19 -24.57 9.89
C ARG A 238 14.87 -24.87 11.22
N ALA A 239 14.39 -24.29 12.32
CA ALA A 239 14.89 -24.57 13.66
C ALA A 239 14.68 -26.06 14.03
N ALA A 240 13.50 -26.62 13.73
CA ALA A 240 13.21 -28.04 13.96
C ALA A 240 14.03 -28.99 13.05
N ALA A 241 14.34 -28.58 11.82
CA ALA A 241 15.24 -29.32 10.94
C ALA A 241 16.69 -29.27 11.44
N ALA A 242 17.19 -28.09 11.82
CA ALA A 242 18.52 -27.93 12.41
C ALA A 242 18.65 -28.74 13.72
N ALA A 243 17.66 -28.67 14.61
CA ALA A 243 17.63 -29.45 15.84
C ALA A 243 17.65 -30.95 15.59
N ARG A 244 16.98 -31.45 14.54
CA ARG A 244 17.05 -32.87 14.13
C ARG A 244 18.41 -33.26 13.55
N CYS A 245 19.04 -32.39 12.76
CA CYS A 245 20.39 -32.63 12.24
C CYS A 245 21.43 -32.68 13.37
N TRP A 246 21.27 -31.85 14.40
CA TRP A 246 22.16 -31.82 15.56
C TRP A 246 21.85 -32.96 16.55
N GLY A 247 20.57 -33.30 16.73
CA GLY A 247 20.10 -34.43 17.54
C GLY A 247 20.41 -35.81 16.95
N ARG A 248 20.88 -35.90 15.70
CA ARG A 248 21.45 -37.12 15.11
C ARG A 248 22.92 -37.34 15.48
N ARG A 249 23.58 -36.44 16.21
CA ARG A 249 24.76 -36.80 17.02
C ARG A 249 24.29 -37.41 18.34
N ARG A 250 23.82 -38.65 18.31
CA ARG A 250 23.91 -39.49 19.50
C ARG A 250 25.40 -39.79 19.74
N PRO A 251 25.92 -39.64 20.95
CA PRO A 251 27.20 -40.23 21.31
C PRO A 251 27.00 -41.74 21.35
N SER A 252 27.43 -42.46 20.32
CA SER A 252 27.83 -43.84 20.53
C SER A 252 29.02 -43.78 21.48
N ASN A 253 28.82 -44.26 22.71
CA ASN A 253 29.85 -44.41 23.73
C ASN A 253 31.15 -44.95 23.13
N CYS A 254 32.20 -44.13 23.18
CA CYS A 254 33.58 -44.58 23.30
C CYS A 254 34.30 -43.56 24.21
N CYS A 255 34.16 -43.72 25.53
CA CYS A 255 35.27 -43.38 26.41
C CYS A 255 36.30 -44.51 26.26
N PRO A 256 37.59 -44.18 26.17
CA PRO A 256 38.39 -44.44 27.34
C PRO A 256 39.11 -43.18 27.81
N ARG A 257 38.82 -42.87 29.07
CA ARG A 257 39.68 -42.27 30.09
C ARG A 257 41.17 -42.15 29.66
N TRP A 258 41.66 -40.92 29.52
CA TRP A 258 43.08 -40.59 29.71
C TRP A 258 43.17 -39.48 30.76
N PRO A 259 43.80 -39.70 31.92
CA PRO A 259 44.14 -38.63 32.84
C PRO A 259 45.57 -38.14 32.51
N CYS A 260 45.75 -36.83 32.34
CA CYS A 260 47.00 -36.08 32.61
C CYS A 260 46.75 -34.61 32.19
N ARG A 261 46.49 -33.72 33.16
CA ARG A 261 47.46 -32.85 33.85
C ARG A 261 48.00 -31.71 32.96
N GLY A 262 47.57 -30.50 33.31
CA GLY A 262 48.37 -29.27 33.24
C GLY A 262 48.34 -28.53 31.91
N CYS A 263 47.59 -27.43 31.84
CA CYS A 263 48.12 -26.13 31.39
C CYS A 263 47.09 -25.02 31.66
N SER A 264 47.53 -24.08 32.48
CA SER A 264 46.82 -22.91 32.99
C SER A 264 46.52 -21.87 31.89
N PRO A 265 45.53 -20.98 32.07
CA PRO A 265 45.20 -19.93 31.11
C PRO A 265 46.19 -18.76 31.19
N GLY A 266 47.00 -18.57 30.15
CA GLY A 266 47.94 -17.47 29.97
C GLY A 266 47.34 -16.29 29.21
N ARG A 267 47.24 -15.16 29.90
CA ARG A 267 46.88 -13.81 29.43
C ARG A 267 47.65 -13.40 28.18
N TRP A 268 46.99 -12.75 27.22
CA TRP A 268 47.64 -11.74 26.37
C TRP A 268 46.75 -10.51 26.21
N ALA A 269 47.18 -9.47 26.89
CA ALA A 269 46.67 -8.11 26.82
C ALA A 269 47.18 -7.40 25.56
N ALA A 270 46.44 -6.35 25.23
CA ALA A 270 46.59 -5.44 24.12
C ALA A 270 48.00 -4.88 23.90
N ARG A 271 48.31 -4.59 22.62
CA ARG A 271 49.13 -3.43 22.25
C ARG A 271 48.47 -2.67 21.10
N ARG A 272 48.07 -1.44 21.40
CA ARG A 272 47.91 -0.34 20.45
C ARG A 272 49.26 0.39 20.33
N ALA A 273 49.62 0.76 19.11
CA ALA A 273 50.43 1.93 18.73
C ALA A 273 50.09 2.16 17.24
N ALA A 274 49.44 3.25 16.80
CA ALA A 274 49.97 4.62 16.66
C ALA A 274 51.39 4.60 16.02
N GLY A 275 51.69 5.19 14.88
CA GLY A 275 51.01 6.08 13.95
C GLY A 275 52.07 6.49 12.89
N ALA A 276 51.77 7.56 12.15
CA ALA A 276 52.64 8.29 11.23
C ALA A 276 52.65 7.85 9.75
N ALA A 277 52.02 8.71 8.96
CA ALA A 277 52.18 8.89 7.53
C ALA A 277 53.52 9.55 7.20
N VAL A 278 54.11 9.21 6.05
CA VAL A 278 55.01 10.07 5.27
C VAL A 278 54.70 9.90 3.78
N ALA A 279 54.64 11.03 3.09
CA ALA A 279 54.28 11.20 1.70
C ALA A 279 55.48 11.07 0.73
N GLY A 280 55.18 10.64 -0.50
CA GLY A 280 55.69 11.23 -1.75
C GLY A 280 57.09 10.85 -2.25
N ARG A 281 57.15 10.22 -3.43
CA ARG A 281 57.82 10.78 -4.64
C ARG A 281 57.62 9.90 -5.89
N SER A 282 57.57 10.63 -7.00
CA SER A 282 57.44 10.39 -8.44
C SER A 282 58.34 9.37 -9.16
N GLY A 283 57.72 8.59 -10.09
CA GLY A 283 58.08 8.03 -11.43
C GLY A 283 59.52 7.68 -11.87
N PRO A 284 59.76 7.14 -13.12
CA PRO A 284 58.82 6.82 -14.23
C PRO A 284 59.05 5.45 -14.96
N GLY A 285 58.16 5.09 -15.89
CA GLY A 285 58.53 4.50 -17.21
C GLY A 285 58.36 2.99 -17.48
N SER A 286 57.82 2.71 -18.68
CA SER A 286 57.59 1.41 -19.38
C SER A 286 56.29 0.68 -18.98
N GLY A 287 55.30 0.40 -19.85
CA GLY A 287 55.29 0.28 -21.30
C GLY A 287 55.15 -1.20 -21.67
N ARG A 288 53.92 -1.73 -21.78
CA ARG A 288 53.56 -2.88 -22.63
C ARG A 288 52.04 -3.10 -22.69
N SER A 289 51.66 -3.54 -23.88
CA SER A 289 50.36 -3.65 -24.53
C SER A 289 49.64 -4.99 -24.33
N GLY A 290 48.31 -4.99 -24.44
CA GLY A 290 47.54 -6.14 -24.96
C GLY A 290 46.68 -6.92 -23.95
N PRO A 291 45.61 -7.62 -24.41
CA PRO A 291 44.25 -7.16 -24.12
C PRO A 291 43.29 -8.24 -23.58
N ARG A 292 42.05 -7.79 -23.23
CA ARG A 292 40.80 -8.56 -23.03
C ARG A 292 40.78 -9.46 -21.79
N ALA A 293 39.65 -9.78 -21.15
CA ALA A 293 38.29 -9.27 -21.06
C ALA A 293 37.70 -10.11 -19.94
N GLY A 294 37.01 -9.51 -18.96
CA GLY A 294 36.48 -10.25 -17.82
C GLY A 294 35.71 -9.34 -16.89
N CYS A 295 34.59 -8.80 -17.38
CA CYS A 295 33.68 -8.03 -16.54
C CYS A 295 33.01 -8.95 -15.51
N SER A 296 33.49 -8.87 -14.28
CA SER A 296 32.72 -9.19 -13.08
C SER A 296 31.60 -8.17 -12.87
N ARG A 297 30.49 -8.67 -12.31
CA ARG A 297 29.26 -7.98 -11.96
C ARG A 297 29.49 -6.62 -11.29
N CYS A 298 28.79 -5.58 -11.75
CA CYS A 298 28.49 -4.39 -10.97
C CYS A 298 26.99 -4.36 -10.68
N ALA A 299 26.65 -4.67 -9.43
CA ALA A 299 25.43 -4.15 -8.82
C ALA A 299 25.58 -2.62 -8.71
N THR A 300 24.44 -1.92 -8.58
CA THR A 300 24.29 -0.46 -8.38
C THR A 300 24.23 0.38 -9.66
N CYS A 301 23.02 0.62 -10.16
CA CYS A 301 22.58 1.96 -10.57
C CYS A 301 21.05 1.99 -10.73
N ARG A 302 20.37 2.51 -9.71
CA ARG A 302 19.03 3.10 -9.85
C ARG A 302 19.23 4.50 -10.42
N THR A 303 18.25 4.95 -11.22
CA THR A 303 17.95 6.35 -11.56
C THR A 303 19.04 7.16 -12.29
N CYS A 304 18.95 7.23 -13.62
CA CYS A 304 18.91 8.49 -14.39
C CYS A 304 18.93 8.23 -15.90
N TRP A 305 17.98 8.85 -16.62
CA TRP A 305 17.97 8.94 -18.07
C TRP A 305 19.09 9.87 -18.56
N ARG A 306 20.04 9.34 -19.34
CA ARG A 306 20.83 10.09 -20.34
C ARG A 306 21.21 9.16 -21.51
N PRO A 307 21.08 9.58 -22.78
CA PRO A 307 21.59 8.81 -23.90
C PRO A 307 23.12 8.97 -24.00
N ALA A 308 23.82 7.87 -24.24
CA ALA A 308 25.27 7.84 -24.47
C ALA A 308 25.62 8.35 -25.90
N PRO A 309 26.77 9.01 -26.10
CA PRO A 309 27.25 9.42 -27.42
C PRO A 309 27.89 8.22 -28.15
N GLY A 310 27.48 7.94 -29.39
CA GLY A 310 28.20 6.98 -30.24
C GLY A 310 27.41 6.00 -31.12
N CYS A 311 26.09 6.13 -31.27
CA CYS A 311 25.34 5.35 -32.27
C CYS A 311 25.07 6.20 -33.51
N SER A 312 25.87 5.98 -34.55
CA SER A 312 25.67 6.48 -35.91
C SER A 312 24.84 5.48 -36.72
N ALA A 313 23.60 5.85 -37.06
CA ALA A 313 22.89 5.37 -38.25
C ALA A 313 21.80 6.38 -38.65
N THR A 314 22.16 7.27 -39.57
CA THR A 314 21.34 7.85 -40.66
C THR A 314 19.92 8.39 -40.38
N CYS A 315 19.84 9.73 -40.21
CA CYS A 315 18.95 10.77 -40.80
C CYS A 315 17.50 10.48 -41.29
N PRO A 316 16.60 11.50 -41.37
CA PRO A 316 16.90 12.94 -41.38
C PRO A 316 16.21 13.80 -40.30
N ALA A 317 16.92 14.88 -39.97
CA ALA A 317 16.52 15.95 -39.09
C ALA A 317 15.71 17.02 -39.82
N THR A 318 14.66 17.51 -39.18
CA THR A 318 14.20 18.90 -39.33
C THR A 318 13.59 19.40 -38.03
N CYS A 319 14.00 20.61 -37.65
CA CYS A 319 13.43 21.48 -36.60
C CYS A 319 13.81 21.23 -35.13
N ALA A 320 15.06 21.57 -34.80
CA ALA A 320 15.41 22.17 -33.52
C ALA A 320 15.81 23.65 -33.73
N ARG A 321 14.96 24.58 -33.24
CA ARG A 321 15.14 26.03 -32.96
C ARG A 321 13.74 26.68 -33.03
N ARG A 322 13.22 27.51 -32.12
CA ARG A 322 13.79 28.47 -31.16
C ARG A 322 12.76 28.70 -30.03
N ALA A 323 13.28 29.06 -28.86
CA ALA A 323 12.56 29.76 -27.82
C ALA A 323 12.06 31.14 -28.31
N THR A 324 10.85 31.53 -27.89
CA THR A 324 10.48 32.84 -27.30
C THR A 324 8.98 33.07 -27.41
N GLY A 325 8.35 33.50 -26.32
CA GLY A 325 7.29 34.52 -26.38
C GLY A 325 5.87 34.06 -26.73
N ARG A 326 4.93 34.65 -26.01
CA ARG A 326 3.48 34.55 -26.20
C ARG A 326 3.08 35.03 -27.61
N THR A 327 2.22 34.30 -28.29
CA THR A 327 1.00 34.78 -29.00
C THR A 327 0.32 33.60 -29.70
N ALA A 328 -1.02 33.58 -29.65
CA ALA A 328 -1.90 32.67 -30.37
C ALA A 328 -1.84 32.92 -31.89
N TRP A 329 -1.91 31.91 -32.76
CA TRP A 329 -2.46 32.02 -34.12
C TRP A 329 -2.96 30.66 -34.68
N ASN A 330 -4.00 30.80 -35.51
CA ASN A 330 -4.81 29.81 -36.23
C ASN A 330 -4.06 29.12 -37.40
N GLY A 331 -4.57 27.93 -37.77
CA GLY A 331 -4.93 27.52 -39.13
C GLY A 331 -3.92 27.60 -40.27
N SER A 332 -3.68 26.43 -40.88
CA SER A 332 -3.20 26.18 -42.24
C SER A 332 -1.75 26.56 -42.60
N ASP A 333 -0.87 25.55 -42.65
CA ASP A 333 0.19 25.48 -43.65
C ASP A 333 0.64 24.04 -43.91
N CYS A 334 1.01 23.78 -45.17
CA CYS A 334 1.61 22.57 -45.76
C CYS A 334 0.67 21.56 -46.47
N CYS A 335 0.18 21.98 -47.64
CA CYS A 335 -0.09 21.09 -48.79
C CYS A 335 1.11 21.10 -49.74
N GLY A 336 1.51 19.95 -50.30
CA GLY A 336 2.32 19.94 -51.51
C GLY A 336 2.95 18.60 -51.93
N ARG A 337 2.25 17.81 -52.77
CA ARG A 337 2.69 17.29 -54.11
C ARG A 337 1.67 16.27 -54.70
N PRO A 338 1.63 16.08 -56.04
CA PRO A 338 0.37 15.95 -56.80
C PRO A 338 -0.07 14.51 -57.15
N CYS A 339 -1.39 14.34 -57.39
CA CYS A 339 -2.00 13.14 -57.99
C CYS A 339 -2.01 13.22 -59.53
N PRO A 340 -1.79 12.11 -60.26
CA PRO A 340 -2.10 12.03 -61.68
C PRO A 340 -3.61 11.82 -61.89
N THR A 341 -4.22 12.78 -62.58
CA THR A 341 -5.36 12.70 -63.51
C THR A 341 -6.65 11.99 -63.06
N GLY A 342 -7.69 12.80 -62.78
CA GLY A 342 -9.07 12.42 -63.09
C GLY A 342 -10.13 12.62 -62.00
N ARG A 343 -10.25 13.80 -61.35
CA ARG A 343 -11.50 14.46 -60.86
C ARG A 343 -11.18 15.66 -59.95
N SER A 344 -12.12 16.62 -59.92
CA SER A 344 -12.02 18.00 -59.41
C SER A 344 -11.96 18.15 -57.86
N ARG A 345 -11.46 19.32 -57.42
CA ARG A 345 -11.03 19.68 -56.04
C ARG A 345 -12.17 19.99 -55.05
N GLY A 346 -11.96 19.59 -53.79
CA GLY A 346 -12.47 20.22 -52.56
C GLY A 346 -11.97 19.48 -51.29
N PRO A 347 -11.40 20.16 -50.27
CA PRO A 347 -11.13 19.52 -48.96
C PRO A 347 -11.54 20.37 -47.75
N PRO A 348 -11.46 19.83 -46.50
CA PRO A 348 -11.69 18.44 -46.06
C PRO A 348 -12.55 18.40 -44.76
N GLY A 349 -13.08 17.31 -44.21
CA GLY A 349 -13.01 15.89 -44.44
C GLY A 349 -13.74 15.17 -43.29
N CYS A 350 -14.27 13.98 -43.54
CA CYS A 350 -14.41 12.84 -42.62
C CYS A 350 -15.24 11.76 -43.34
N CYS A 351 -14.56 10.74 -43.87
CA CYS A 351 -15.20 9.52 -44.35
C CYS A 351 -15.06 8.45 -43.27
N SER A 352 -16.19 8.10 -42.65
CA SER A 352 -16.41 6.81 -42.00
C SER A 352 -16.96 5.82 -43.04
N PRO A 353 -16.66 4.52 -42.94
CA PRO A 353 -17.36 3.52 -43.75
C PRO A 353 -18.72 3.21 -43.13
N ARG A 354 -19.75 3.29 -43.98
CA ARG A 354 -21.17 2.99 -43.72
C ARG A 354 -21.53 1.69 -44.43
N TRP A 355 -22.22 0.78 -43.75
CA TRP A 355 -23.15 -0.23 -44.31
C TRP A 355 -24.30 -0.35 -43.30
N SER A 356 -25.46 0.31 -43.50
CA SER A 356 -26.72 -0.20 -44.12
C SER A 356 -27.24 -1.47 -43.44
N SER A 357 -28.45 -1.52 -42.87
CA SER A 357 -29.75 -1.43 -43.54
C SER A 357 -30.94 -1.41 -42.54
N GLY A 358 -32.03 -0.71 -42.86
CA GLY A 358 -33.33 -0.82 -42.16
C GLY A 358 -34.29 0.34 -42.44
N CYS A 359 -35.17 0.16 -43.43
CA CYS A 359 -36.22 1.09 -43.87
C CYS A 359 -37.53 0.99 -43.03
N CYS A 360 -38.42 1.96 -43.28
CA CYS A 360 -39.86 2.10 -42.94
C CYS A 360 -40.14 3.01 -41.72
N ALA A 361 -40.50 4.29 -41.92
CA ALA A 361 -41.75 4.89 -42.43
C ALA A 361 -42.79 5.14 -41.31
N GLY A 362 -43.19 6.41 -41.14
CA GLY A 362 -44.24 6.86 -40.23
C GLY A 362 -44.29 8.39 -40.05
N VAL A 363 -45.09 9.04 -40.89
CA VAL A 363 -45.43 10.49 -40.98
C VAL A 363 -46.40 10.83 -39.80
N THR A 364 -46.37 11.98 -39.10
CA THR A 364 -47.02 13.31 -39.37
C THR A 364 -46.81 14.21 -38.12
N ARG A 365 -46.30 15.45 -38.25
CA ARG A 365 -47.03 16.76 -38.14
C ARG A 365 -47.82 16.95 -36.82
N ASP A 366 -47.70 18.00 -36.00
CA ASP A 366 -47.71 19.47 -36.23
C ASP A 366 -47.36 20.19 -34.89
N VAL A 367 -46.47 21.20 -34.83
CA VAL A 367 -46.72 22.67 -34.78
C VAL A 367 -46.18 23.32 -33.47
N PRO A 368 -45.78 24.62 -33.49
CA PRO A 368 -44.58 25.14 -32.84
C PRO A 368 -44.84 26.19 -31.74
N GLY A 369 -43.79 26.50 -30.97
CA GLY A 369 -43.74 27.73 -30.18
C GLY A 369 -42.56 27.81 -29.21
N GLY A 370 -41.76 28.87 -29.32
CA GLY A 370 -41.02 29.45 -28.18
C GLY A 370 -39.54 29.08 -28.03
N ALA A 371 -38.66 30.01 -28.41
CA ALA A 371 -37.21 30.03 -28.22
C ALA A 371 -36.80 30.43 -26.76
N PRO A 372 -35.52 30.74 -26.46
CA PRO A 372 -34.36 29.84 -26.35
C PRO A 372 -33.60 29.99 -24.99
N CYS A 373 -32.58 29.16 -24.80
CA CYS A 373 -31.37 29.35 -23.97
C CYS A 373 -31.50 29.80 -22.49
N TRP A 374 -31.22 28.86 -21.57
CA TRP A 374 -30.12 28.94 -20.60
C TRP A 374 -29.48 27.55 -20.45
#